data_AF-A0A7G1IPK1-F1
#
_entry.id   AF-A0A7G1IPK1-F1
#
_cell.length_a   1.000
_cell.length_b   1.000
_cell.length_c   1.000
_cell.angle_alpha   90.00
_cell.angle_beta   90.00
_cell.angle_gamma   90.00
#
_symmetry.space_group_name_H-M   'P 1'
#
loop_
_entity.id
_entity.type
_entity.pdbx_description
1 polymer ?
#
loop_
_entity_poly.entity_id
_entity_poly.type
_entity_poly.pdbx_seq_one_letter_code
_entity_poly.pdbx_strand_id
1 'polypeptide(L)'
;MSTAVTALPDILDPMYWLGANGVFGSAVLPGILIIVFIETGLLFPLLPGESLLFTGGLLAASANPPVTIGVLAPAVAVVAVLGDQNAYFIGRRIGPALFKKEDSRFFKSTM
;
A
#
# COMPACT_ATOMS: atom_id res chain seq x y z
N MET A 1 6.54 -4.28 38.46
CA MET A 1 8.02 -4.24 38.35
C MET A 1 8.31 -3.90 36.89
N SER A 2 8.98 -2.83 36.49
CA SER A 2 10.11 -2.10 37.08
C SER A 2 10.02 -0.61 36.71
N THR A 3 10.18 0.28 37.69
CA THR A 3 10.20 1.75 37.55
C THR A 3 11.55 2.28 37.03
N ALA A 4 12.46 1.41 36.58
CA ALA A 4 13.79 1.77 36.12
C ALA A 4 13.86 2.20 34.64
N VAL A 5 12.80 1.94 33.85
CA VAL A 5 12.76 2.22 32.39
C VAL A 5 12.37 3.68 32.09
N THR A 6 11.91 4.45 33.07
CA THR A 6 11.36 5.81 32.86
C THR A 6 12.41 6.91 32.62
N ALA A 7 13.71 6.57 32.52
CA ALA A 7 14.80 7.55 32.37
C ALA A 7 15.60 7.43 31.06
N LEU A 8 15.29 6.43 30.23
CA LEU A 8 15.95 6.19 28.95
C LEU A 8 15.03 6.70 27.83
N PRO A 9 15.54 7.31 26.74
CA PRO A 9 14.70 7.72 25.63
C PRO A 9 13.85 6.52 25.16
N ASP A 10 12.54 6.69 25.03
CA ASP A 10 11.59 5.65 24.60
C ASP A 10 12.03 4.94 23.29
N ILE A 11 12.88 5.62 22.50
CA ILE A 11 13.46 5.14 21.25
C ILE A 11 14.44 3.96 21.42
N LEU A 12 15.04 3.80 22.59
CA LEU A 12 16.01 2.73 22.87
C LEU A 12 15.33 1.52 23.52
N ASP A 13 14.05 1.61 23.89
CA ASP A 13 13.28 0.47 24.37
C ASP A 13 12.85 -0.41 23.19
N PRO A 14 13.28 -1.69 23.13
CA PRO A 14 12.90 -2.59 22.04
C PRO A 14 11.39 -2.78 21.93
N MET A 15 10.66 -2.62 23.05
CA MET A 15 9.22 -2.73 23.11
C MET A 15 8.48 -1.57 22.44
N TYR A 16 9.09 -0.38 22.33
CA TYR A 16 8.55 0.74 21.56
C TYR A 16 8.48 0.41 20.06
N TRP A 17 9.45 -0.35 19.57
CA TRP A 17 9.53 -0.76 18.16
C TRP A 17 8.74 -2.05 17.89
N LEU A 18 8.98 -3.09 18.70
CA LEU A 18 8.55 -4.47 18.45
C LEU A 18 7.31 -4.90 19.24
N GLY A 19 6.82 -4.07 20.16
CA GLY A 19 5.64 -4.40 20.94
C GLY A 19 4.40 -4.60 20.06
N ALA A 20 3.37 -5.23 20.63
CA ALA A 20 2.08 -5.43 19.95
C ALA A 20 1.46 -4.11 19.44
N ASN A 21 1.68 -3.01 20.18
CA ASN A 21 1.32 -1.64 19.78
C ASN A 21 2.55 -0.80 19.38
N GLY A 22 3.67 -1.44 19.11
CA GLY A 22 4.89 -0.78 18.68
C GLY A 22 4.76 -0.19 17.28
N VAL A 23 5.73 0.63 16.90
CA VAL A 23 5.74 1.33 15.60
C VAL A 23 5.63 0.33 14.44
N PHE A 24 6.31 -0.83 14.51
CA PHE A 24 6.25 -1.81 13.43
C PHE A 24 4.91 -2.53 13.34
N GLY A 25 4.26 -2.84 14.47
CA GLY A 25 2.93 -3.46 14.48
C GLY A 25 1.87 -2.54 13.89
N SER A 26 1.85 -1.29 14.33
CA SER A 26 0.91 -0.28 13.84
C SER A 26 1.17 0.13 12.38
N ALA A 27 2.39 -0.01 11.88
CA ALA A 27 2.77 0.32 10.50
C ALA A 27 2.31 -0.71 9.46
N VAL A 28 1.92 -1.93 9.86
CA VAL A 28 1.53 -3.00 8.91
C VAL A 28 0.35 -2.58 8.04
N LEU A 29 -0.74 -2.12 8.66
CA LEU A 29 -1.94 -1.70 7.94
C LEU A 29 -1.68 -0.52 6.98
N PRO A 30 -1.18 0.64 7.43
CA PRO A 30 -0.92 1.76 6.52
C PRO A 30 0.13 1.43 5.45
N GLY A 31 1.13 0.61 5.77
CA GLY A 31 2.13 0.15 4.79
C GLY A 31 1.50 -0.63 3.64
N ILE A 32 0.63 -1.61 3.94
CA ILE A 32 -0.10 -2.38 2.92
C ILE A 32 -1.01 -1.45 2.10
N LEU A 33 -1.77 -0.57 2.75
CA LEU A 33 -2.70 0.33 2.06
C LEU A 33 -1.98 1.29 1.10
N ILE A 34 -0.87 1.89 1.52
CA ILE A 34 -0.07 2.79 0.68
C ILE A 34 0.46 2.05 -0.54
N ILE A 35 0.98 0.84 -0.36
CA ILE A 35 1.56 0.06 -1.46
C ILE A 35 0.47 -0.34 -2.47
N VAL A 36 -0.67 -0.85 -2.01
CA VAL A 36 -1.82 -1.18 -2.88
C VAL A 36 -2.32 0.06 -3.62
N PHE A 37 -2.41 1.21 -2.95
CA PHE A 37 -2.81 2.47 -3.58
C PHE A 37 -1.84 2.92 -4.68
N ILE A 38 -0.54 2.76 -4.48
CA ILE A 38 0.46 3.15 -5.49
C ILE A 38 0.43 2.20 -6.68
N GLU A 39 0.34 0.88 -6.44
CA GLU A 39 0.28 -0.13 -7.50
C GLU A 39 -0.96 0.05 -8.39
N THR A 40 -2.15 0.18 -7.77
CA THR A 40 -3.43 0.38 -8.48
C THR A 40 -3.59 1.80 -9.04
N GLY A 41 -3.17 2.82 -8.27
CA GLY A 41 -3.48 4.22 -8.56
C GLY A 41 -2.46 5.00 -9.39
N LEU A 42 -1.19 4.58 -9.40
CA LEU A 42 -0.12 5.30 -10.13
C LEU A 42 0.44 4.49 -11.31
N LEU A 43 -0.16 3.34 -11.64
CA LEU A 43 0.28 2.45 -12.74
C LEU A 43 1.76 2.05 -12.61
N PHE A 44 2.27 1.88 -11.38
CA PHE A 44 3.62 1.37 -11.12
C PHE A 44 3.57 -0.13 -10.81
N PRO A 45 3.77 -1.01 -11.80
CA PRO A 45 3.66 -2.47 -11.61
C PRO A 45 4.86 -3.09 -10.87
N LEU A 46 5.75 -2.28 -10.30
CA LEU A 46 6.99 -2.74 -9.67
C LEU A 46 6.81 -3.03 -8.17
N LEU A 47 5.66 -2.67 -7.59
CA LEU A 47 5.38 -2.90 -6.17
C LEU A 47 4.67 -4.25 -5.96
N PRO A 48 5.13 -5.09 -5.02
CA PRO A 48 4.55 -6.42 -4.80
C PRO A 48 3.33 -6.38 -3.87
N GLY A 49 2.22 -5.75 -4.28
CA GLY A 49 1.05 -5.60 -3.41
C GLY A 49 0.29 -6.89 -3.13
N GLU A 50 0.19 -7.81 -4.09
CA GLU A 50 -0.49 -9.12 -3.89
C GLU A 50 0.22 -9.96 -2.81
N SER A 51 1.54 -10.07 -2.91
CA SER A 51 2.35 -10.81 -1.92
C SER A 51 2.31 -10.16 -0.54
N LEU A 52 2.22 -8.83 -0.47
CA LEU A 52 2.04 -8.09 0.79
C LEU A 52 0.65 -8.30 1.38
N LEU A 53 -0.38 -8.36 0.55
CA LEU A 53 -1.74 -8.62 1.00
C LEU A 53 -1.89 -10.05 1.53
N PHE A 54 -1.27 -11.02 0.85
CA PHE A 54 -1.15 -12.40 1.35
C PHE A 54 -0.43 -12.44 2.71
N THR A 55 0.71 -11.76 2.82
CA THR A 55 1.47 -11.66 4.07
C THR A 55 0.67 -10.98 5.17
N GLY A 56 -0.06 -9.90 4.85
CA GLY A 56 -0.96 -9.21 5.77
C GLY A 56 -2.09 -10.09 6.27
N GLY A 57 -2.67 -10.91 5.39
CA GLY A 57 -3.66 -11.92 5.75
C GLY A 57 -3.10 -13.00 6.67
N LEU A 58 -1.88 -13.47 6.41
CA LEU A 58 -1.18 -14.42 7.28
C LEU A 58 -0.90 -13.83 8.67
N LEU A 59 -0.47 -12.57 8.73
CA LEU A 59 -0.25 -11.86 10.00
C LEU A 59 -1.56 -11.63 10.77
N ALA A 60 -2.66 -11.38 10.06
CA ALA A 60 -3.99 -11.22 10.66
C ALA A 60 -4.53 -12.53 11.27
N ALA A 61 -4.02 -13.69 10.84
CA ALA A 61 -4.36 -15.01 11.39
C ALA A 61 -3.43 -15.45 12.54
N SER A 62 -2.42 -14.64 12.90
CA SER A 62 -1.49 -14.96 14.00
C SER A 62 -2.15 -14.80 15.38
N ALA A 63 -1.53 -15.38 16.42
CA ALA A 63 -2.09 -15.39 17.78
C ALA A 63 -2.21 -13.99 18.42
N ASN A 64 -1.35 -13.05 18.02
CA ASN A 64 -1.38 -11.65 18.44
C ASN A 64 -1.32 -10.78 17.18
N PRO A 65 -2.43 -10.64 16.44
CA PRO A 65 -2.40 -10.01 15.14
C PRO A 65 -2.25 -8.49 15.28
N PRO A 66 -1.31 -7.86 14.54
CA PRO A 66 -1.19 -6.40 14.50
C PRO A 66 -2.37 -5.74 13.81
N VAL A 67 -3.07 -6.47 12.92
CA VAL A 67 -4.26 -6.03 12.22
C VAL A 67 -5.26 -7.16 12.13
N THR A 68 -6.54 -6.87 12.36
CA THR A 68 -7.60 -7.88 12.23
C THR A 68 -8.05 -8.00 10.77
N ILE A 69 -8.44 -9.21 10.37
CA ILE A 69 -8.92 -9.45 8.99
C ILE A 69 -10.17 -8.62 8.66
N GLY A 70 -11.02 -8.37 9.66
CA GLY A 70 -12.22 -7.56 9.53
C GLY A 70 -11.96 -6.08 9.26
N VAL A 71 -10.75 -5.58 9.57
CA VAL A 71 -10.31 -4.21 9.20
C VAL A 71 -9.52 -4.24 7.90
N LEU A 72 -8.60 -5.20 7.76
CA LEU A 72 -7.72 -5.31 6.59
C LEU A 72 -8.50 -5.44 5.28
N ALA A 73 -9.47 -6.36 5.21
CA ALA A 73 -10.23 -6.63 4.00
C ALA A 73 -11.04 -5.42 3.47
N PRO A 74 -11.91 -4.77 4.26
CA PRO A 74 -12.64 -3.60 3.78
C PRO A 74 -11.74 -2.39 3.53
N ALA A 75 -10.69 -2.19 4.34
CA ALA A 75 -9.77 -1.07 4.13
C ALA A 75 -9.03 -1.18 2.80
N VAL A 76 -8.50 -2.37 2.48
CA VAL A 76 -7.83 -2.63 1.20
C VAL A 76 -8.80 -2.47 0.03
N ALA A 77 -10.02 -2.99 0.14
CA ALA A 77 -11.03 -2.84 -0.91
C ALA A 77 -11.36 -1.37 -1.20
N VAL A 78 -11.56 -0.55 -0.16
CA VAL A 78 -11.82 0.89 -0.31
C VAL A 78 -10.63 1.59 -0.96
N VAL A 79 -9.41 1.31 -0.49
CA VAL A 79 -8.20 1.95 -1.01
C VAL A 79 -7.90 1.53 -2.45
N ALA A 80 -8.12 0.27 -2.82
CA ALA A 80 -7.96 -0.20 -4.19
C ALA A 80 -8.94 0.51 -5.15
N VAL A 81 -10.22 0.64 -4.76
CA VAL A 81 -11.22 1.38 -5.56
C VAL A 81 -10.84 2.86 -5.70
N LEU A 82 -10.34 3.49 -4.64
CA LEU A 82 -9.85 4.87 -4.70
C LEU A 82 -8.62 4.99 -5.60
N GLY A 83 -7.72 4.02 -5.56
CA GLY A 83 -6.57 3.90 -6.45
C GLY A 83 -7.00 3.84 -7.91
N ASP A 84 -7.88 2.90 -8.26
CA ASP A 84 -8.41 2.74 -9.63
C ASP A 84 -9.07 4.01 -10.16
N GLN A 85 -9.84 4.71 -9.33
CA GLN A 85 -10.41 6.00 -9.72
C GLN A 85 -9.32 7.04 -10.01
N ASN A 86 -8.29 7.13 -9.15
CA ASN A 86 -7.18 8.04 -9.37
C ASN A 86 -6.39 7.69 -10.65
N ALA A 87 -6.13 6.41 -10.90
CA ALA A 87 -5.50 5.92 -12.13
C ALA A 87 -6.33 6.27 -13.37
N TYR A 88 -7.66 6.12 -13.30
CA TYR A 88 -8.55 6.53 -14.38
C TYR A 88 -8.46 8.04 -14.65
N PHE A 89 -8.50 8.88 -13.61
CA PHE A 89 -8.38 10.33 -13.78
C PHE A 89 -7.03 10.73 -14.38
N ILE A 90 -5.93 10.13 -13.91
CA ILE A 90 -4.58 10.34 -14.44
C ILE A 90 -4.53 9.89 -15.90
N GLY A 91 -4.97 8.68 -16.21
CA GLY A 91 -5.04 8.14 -17.57
C GLY A 91 -5.92 8.96 -18.50
N ARG A 92 -7.05 9.51 -18.01
CA ARG A 92 -7.95 10.37 -18.79
C ARG A 92 -7.34 11.74 -19.09
N ARG A 93 -6.51 12.29 -18.20
CA ARG A 93 -5.79 13.55 -18.44
C ARG A 93 -4.55 13.37 -19.31
N ILE A 94 -3.79 12.30 -19.11
CA ILE A 94 -2.55 12.02 -19.85
C ILE A 94 -2.86 11.41 -21.22
N GLY A 95 -3.94 10.65 -21.35
CA GLY A 95 -4.35 9.97 -22.59
C GLY A 95 -4.40 10.89 -23.81
N PRO A 96 -5.14 12.02 -23.78
CA PRO A 96 -5.16 12.97 -24.90
C PRO A 96 -3.78 13.53 -25.26
N ALA A 97 -2.85 13.65 -24.30
CA ALA A 97 -1.49 14.12 -24.55
C ALA A 97 -0.57 13.03 -25.15
N LEU A 98 -0.83 11.76 -24.87
CA LEU A 98 -0.17 10.61 -25.51
C LEU A 98 -0.71 10.38 -26.93
N PHE A 99 -2.03 10.42 -27.13
CA PHE A 99 -2.64 10.24 -28.45
C PHE A 99 -2.35 11.39 -29.42
N LYS A 100 -2.15 12.62 -28.92
CA LYS A 100 -1.70 13.74 -29.78
C LYS A 100 -0.28 13.55 -30.35
N LYS A 101 0.49 12.56 -29.87
CA LYS A 101 1.81 12.20 -30.38
C LYS A 101 1.83 11.02 -31.35
N GLU A 102 0.74 10.26 -31.48
CA GLU A 102 0.70 9.09 -32.39
C GLU A 102 0.35 9.43 -33.85
N ASP A 103 0.15 10.71 -34.18
CA ASP A 103 -0.09 11.18 -35.55
C ASP A 103 1.21 11.32 -36.39
N SER A 104 2.25 10.55 -36.08
CA SER A 104 3.40 10.46 -36.98
C SER A 104 4.09 9.10 -36.84
N ARG A 105 3.83 8.22 -37.83
CA ARG A 105 4.82 7.44 -38.61
C ARG A 105 4.50 5.96 -38.85
N PHE A 106 3.49 5.35 -38.21
CA PHE A 106 3.24 3.91 -38.38
C PHE A 106 1.90 3.47 -38.98
N PHE A 107 0.94 4.38 -39.20
CA PHE A 107 -0.26 4.03 -39.96
C PHE A 107 -0.07 4.32 -41.46
N LYS A 108 0.73 3.48 -42.13
CA LYS A 108 0.61 3.33 -43.59
C LYS A 108 -0.36 2.17 -43.84
N SER A 109 -1.58 2.54 -44.22
CA SER A 109 -2.52 1.64 -44.88
C SER A 109 -1.88 1.19 -46.19
N THR A 110 -1.30 0.00 -46.23
CA THR A 110 -0.99 -0.66 -47.48
C THR A 110 -2.24 -1.39 -47.93
N MET A 111 -2.69 -1.01 -49.13
CA MET A 111 -3.72 -1.66 -49.95
C MET A 111 -3.63 -3.19 -49.95
#